data_AF-A0A2T2SY15-F1
#
_entry.id   AF-A0A2T2SY15-F1
#
_cell.length_a   1.000
_cell.length_b   1.000
_cell.length_c   1.000
_cell.angle_alpha   90.00
_cell.angle_beta   90.00
_cell.angle_gamma   90.00
#
_symmetry.space_group_name_H-M   'P 1'
#
loop_
_entity.id
_entity.type
_entity.pdbx_description
1 polymer ?
#
loop_
_entity_poly.entity_id
_entity_poly.type
_entity_poly.pdbx_seq_one_letter_code
_entity_poly.pdbx_strand_id
1 'polypeptide(L)'
;MSDPVSGIHHVTAYARDPQENLDFYTGVLGLRLVKQTVLFNNPSEAFQGPTMYHFYYADETGTPGSVLTFKPHHTIQKGQVGRGQATATAFTIPEGAVDYWVDRLGEAADATLYPVTERFGRTVVQFQDHDGQPLELITGESDIEPWADGPVPTEYALRGFHGVTIHPHNGQLTADVLGLMGYEQVDREPTPQNGDWTRFRVPGPDHAQFIDLYNEPNMHEGSWGYGTVHHVAFRVSDDEHQMAIRQRLRDAGHDVTTMKDRNYFHSVYFREPNGVNFEVATDPPGFLHDEPTDELGTELKLPPFLQDRRDEVEAQLADISV
;
A
#
# COMPACT_ATOMS: atom_id res chain seq x y z
N MET A 1 11.56 -17.65 -19.94
CA MET A 1 11.08 -16.32 -19.50
C MET A 1 11.26 -16.30 -17.99
N SER A 2 11.73 -15.21 -17.39
CA SER A 2 11.85 -15.12 -15.93
C SER A 2 10.49 -15.27 -15.24
N ASP A 3 10.49 -15.57 -13.95
CA ASP A 3 9.26 -15.73 -13.17
C ASP A 3 8.43 -14.42 -13.13
N PRO A 4 7.10 -14.50 -12.93
CA PRO A 4 6.26 -13.33 -12.70
C PRO A 4 6.45 -12.79 -11.27
N VAL A 5 5.99 -11.55 -11.01
CA VAL A 5 5.89 -11.04 -9.64
C VAL A 5 4.94 -11.89 -8.80
N SER A 6 5.01 -11.81 -7.48
CA SER A 6 4.22 -12.67 -6.57
C SER A 6 3.09 -11.92 -5.84
N GLY A 7 2.54 -10.88 -6.45
CA GLY A 7 1.47 -10.04 -5.87
C GLY A 7 1.95 -8.65 -5.45
N ILE A 8 1.10 -7.91 -4.74
CA ILE A 8 1.43 -6.61 -4.14
C ILE A 8 2.27 -6.85 -2.89
N HIS A 9 3.35 -6.09 -2.73
CA HIS A 9 4.24 -6.15 -1.56
C HIS A 9 3.77 -5.19 -0.48
N HIS A 10 3.60 -3.93 -0.85
CA HIS A 10 3.15 -2.88 0.03
C HIS A 10 2.51 -1.75 -0.78
N VAL A 11 1.68 -0.95 -0.12
CA VAL A 11 1.17 0.30 -0.68
C VAL A 11 1.65 1.44 0.20
N THR A 12 2.13 2.52 -0.39
CA THR A 12 2.53 3.70 0.38
C THR A 12 1.67 4.89 0.02
N ALA A 13 1.14 5.57 1.02
CA ALA A 13 0.36 6.78 0.87
C ALA A 13 0.96 7.96 1.64
N TYR A 14 0.48 9.15 1.33
CA TYR A 14 0.79 10.36 2.08
C TYR A 14 -0.27 10.59 3.16
N ALA A 15 0.18 11.03 4.34
CA ALA A 15 -0.67 11.45 5.44
C ALA A 15 -0.24 12.83 5.94
N ARG A 16 -1.11 13.49 6.70
CA ARG A 16 -0.86 14.82 7.24
C ARG A 16 -0.28 14.76 8.64
N ASP A 17 -0.99 14.13 9.58
CA ASP A 17 -0.63 14.10 10.99
C ASP A 17 -0.20 12.69 11.42
N PRO A 18 0.95 12.52 12.09
CA PRO A 18 1.42 11.19 12.47
C PRO A 18 0.59 10.53 13.58
N GLN A 19 0.03 11.28 14.53
CA GLN A 19 -0.80 10.71 15.60
C GLN A 19 -2.18 10.31 15.06
N GLU A 20 -2.85 11.20 14.31
CA GLU A 20 -4.16 10.88 13.71
C GLU A 20 -4.04 9.67 12.77
N ASN A 21 -2.92 9.56 12.05
CA ASN A 21 -2.59 8.39 11.24
C ASN A 21 -2.46 7.12 12.09
N LEU A 22 -1.64 7.17 13.14
CA LEU A 22 -1.44 6.04 14.05
C LEU A 22 -2.76 5.56 14.68
N ASP A 23 -3.55 6.49 15.21
CA ASP A 23 -4.84 6.22 15.85
C ASP A 23 -5.82 5.53 14.90
N PHE A 24 -5.87 5.97 13.63
CA PHE A 24 -6.75 5.36 12.64
C PHE A 24 -6.30 3.95 12.25
N TYR A 25 -5.04 3.77 11.87
CA TYR A 25 -4.58 2.49 11.31
C TYR A 25 -4.41 1.40 12.38
N THR A 26 -4.03 1.77 13.61
CA THR A 26 -3.91 0.82 14.72
C THR A 26 -5.21 0.67 15.53
N GLY A 27 -5.94 1.76 15.76
CA GLY A 27 -7.16 1.76 16.54
C GLY A 27 -8.38 1.35 15.74
N VAL A 28 -8.67 2.05 14.64
CA VAL A 28 -9.88 1.81 13.84
C VAL A 28 -9.72 0.54 13.00
N LEU A 29 -8.66 0.42 12.20
CA LEU A 29 -8.45 -0.74 11.33
C LEU A 29 -7.81 -1.94 12.04
N GLY A 30 -7.23 -1.76 13.23
CA GLY A 30 -6.66 -2.85 14.00
C GLY A 30 -5.38 -3.44 13.42
N LEU A 31 -4.71 -2.73 12.50
CA LEU A 31 -3.41 -3.16 11.97
C LEU A 31 -2.33 -2.95 13.04
N ARG A 32 -1.29 -3.78 13.01
CA ARG A 32 -0.13 -3.59 13.88
C ARG A 32 0.80 -2.55 13.27
N LEU A 33 1.26 -1.58 14.06
CA LEU A 33 2.46 -0.80 13.70
C LEU A 33 3.66 -1.74 13.78
N VAL A 34 4.18 -2.19 12.64
CA VAL A 34 5.32 -3.14 12.58
C VAL A 34 6.66 -2.42 12.44
N LYS A 35 6.64 -1.14 12.06
CA LYS A 35 7.84 -0.31 12.05
C LYS A 35 7.53 1.17 12.14
N GLN A 36 8.29 1.84 12.99
CA GLN A 36 8.44 3.29 12.99
C GLN A 36 9.89 3.62 12.65
N THR A 37 10.09 4.31 11.52
CA THR A 37 11.40 4.82 11.08
C THR A 37 11.21 6.23 10.52
N VAL A 38 12.29 6.83 10.02
CA VAL A 38 12.24 8.07 9.25
C VAL A 38 12.30 7.82 7.76
N LEU A 39 11.80 8.76 6.96
CA LEU A 39 12.02 8.78 5.52
C LEU A 39 13.50 9.02 5.23
N PHE A 40 14.13 8.11 4.50
CA PHE A 40 15.50 8.27 4.02
C PHE A 40 15.66 7.86 2.56
N ASN A 41 16.66 8.45 1.91
CA ASN A 41 17.17 7.98 0.62
C ASN A 41 18.40 7.10 0.84
N ASN A 42 18.88 6.51 -0.26
CA ASN A 42 20.10 5.71 -0.33
C ASN A 42 21.24 6.36 0.50
N PRO A 43 22.14 5.61 1.17
CA PRO A 43 23.21 6.19 2.00
C PRO A 43 24.11 7.17 1.25
N SER A 44 24.13 7.12 -0.09
CA SER A 44 24.88 8.01 -0.97
C SER A 44 24.20 9.34 -1.32
N GLU A 45 22.93 9.52 -0.97
CA GLU A 45 22.14 10.71 -1.32
C GLU A 45 21.44 11.26 -0.07
N ALA A 46 21.94 12.38 0.44
CA ALA A 46 21.26 13.10 1.51
C ALA A 46 19.84 13.50 1.04
N PHE A 47 18.81 13.03 1.73
CA PHE A 47 17.46 13.53 1.53
C PHE A 47 17.41 14.99 1.97
N GLN A 48 17.14 15.91 1.03
CA GLN A 48 17.05 17.36 1.29
C GLN A 48 15.60 17.81 1.59
N GLY A 49 14.85 16.99 2.33
CA GLY A 49 13.51 17.32 2.79
C GLY A 49 13.43 17.36 4.31
N PRO A 50 12.28 17.76 4.87
CA PRO A 50 12.09 17.73 6.31
C PRO A 50 12.16 16.27 6.82
N THR A 51 12.76 16.10 7.99
CA THR A 51 12.75 14.82 8.72
C THR A 51 11.30 14.46 9.02
N MET A 52 10.84 13.33 8.51
CA MET A 52 9.47 12.86 8.70
C MET A 52 9.45 11.37 9.00
N TYR A 53 8.43 10.94 9.72
CA TYR A 53 8.18 9.53 9.94
C TYR A 53 7.93 8.79 8.63
N HIS A 54 8.23 7.50 8.66
CA HIS A 54 7.77 6.51 7.72
C HIS A 54 7.24 5.33 8.54
N PHE A 55 5.92 5.26 8.66
CA PHE A 55 5.22 4.22 9.40
C PHE A 55 4.87 3.05 8.49
N TYR A 56 4.90 1.85 9.06
CA TYR A 56 4.50 0.61 8.40
C TYR A 56 3.47 -0.10 9.26
N TYR A 57 2.26 -0.28 8.72
CA TYR A 57 1.16 -0.99 9.35
C TYR A 57 0.90 -2.29 8.61
N ALA A 58 0.65 -3.38 9.33
CA ALA A 58 0.52 -4.69 8.71
C ALA A 58 -0.21 -5.70 9.62
N ASP A 59 -0.07 -6.99 9.28
CA ASP A 59 -0.31 -8.12 10.16
C ASP A 59 0.72 -8.21 11.30
N GLU A 60 0.82 -9.35 11.98
CA GLU A 60 1.70 -9.55 13.14
C GLU A 60 3.18 -9.22 12.87
N THR A 61 3.70 -9.59 11.70
CA THR A 61 5.15 -9.49 11.39
C THR A 61 5.50 -8.62 10.19
N GLY A 62 4.50 -8.07 9.50
CA GLY A 62 4.72 -7.30 8.28
C GLY A 62 4.90 -8.17 7.04
N THR A 63 4.08 -9.21 6.90
CA THR A 63 4.09 -10.12 5.74
C THR A 63 3.85 -9.32 4.46
N PRO A 64 4.71 -9.44 3.43
CA PRO A 64 4.48 -8.79 2.13
C PRO A 64 3.08 -9.09 1.60
N GLY A 65 2.36 -8.05 1.21
CA GLY A 65 0.94 -8.14 0.84
C GLY A 65 -0.03 -7.76 1.96
N SER A 66 0.44 -7.43 3.16
CA SER A 66 -0.36 -6.81 4.22
C SER A 66 0.06 -5.37 4.55
N VAL A 67 1.20 -4.92 4.02
CA VAL A 67 1.91 -3.75 4.51
C VAL A 67 1.40 -2.47 3.87
N LEU A 68 0.76 -1.61 4.65
CA LEU A 68 0.38 -0.25 4.28
C LEU A 68 1.31 0.75 4.97
N THR A 69 1.96 1.61 4.20
CA THR A 69 2.97 2.56 4.71
C THR A 69 2.53 4.00 4.53
N PHE A 70 2.93 4.87 5.47
CA PHE A 70 2.62 6.29 5.43
C PHE A 70 3.86 7.14 5.66
N LYS A 71 3.85 8.30 5.00
CA LYS A 71 4.80 9.40 5.23
C LYS A 71 4.03 10.60 5.81
N PRO A 72 3.65 10.58 7.09
CA PRO A 72 2.90 11.66 7.69
C PRO A 72 3.80 12.88 7.94
N HIS A 73 3.39 14.04 7.45
CA HIS A 73 4.08 15.29 7.77
C HIS A 73 3.19 16.51 7.53
N HIS A 74 3.10 17.41 8.51
CA HIS A 74 2.16 18.55 8.49
C HIS A 74 2.36 19.52 7.34
N THR A 75 3.54 19.53 6.70
CA THR A 75 3.82 20.41 5.55
C THR A 75 3.29 19.87 4.23
N ILE A 76 2.92 18.59 4.16
CA ILE A 76 2.36 17.99 2.95
C ILE A 76 1.00 18.65 2.70
N GLN A 77 0.81 19.16 1.49
CA GLN A 77 -0.46 19.75 1.09
C GLN A 77 -1.49 18.66 0.77
N LYS A 78 -2.77 19.01 0.84
CA LYS A 78 -3.85 18.07 0.50
C LYS A 78 -3.72 17.65 -0.96
N GLY A 79 -3.74 16.34 -1.21
CA GLY A 79 -3.83 15.81 -2.56
C GLY A 79 -5.26 15.79 -3.07
N GLN A 80 -5.44 15.33 -4.30
CA GLN A 80 -6.75 15.09 -4.87
C GLN A 80 -6.71 13.73 -5.58
N VAL A 81 -7.52 12.78 -5.11
CA VAL A 81 -7.62 11.44 -5.71
C VAL A 81 -8.22 11.55 -7.11
N GLY A 82 -7.51 11.13 -8.14
CA GLY A 82 -8.01 11.19 -9.52
C GLY A 82 -7.28 10.27 -10.48
N ARG A 83 -7.50 10.52 -11.78
CA ARG A 83 -6.83 9.78 -12.86
C ARG A 83 -5.31 9.91 -12.75
N GLY A 84 -4.61 8.87 -13.22
CA GLY A 84 -3.15 8.76 -13.16
C GLY A 84 -2.61 8.32 -11.79
N GLN A 85 -3.46 7.78 -10.92
CA GLN A 85 -3.11 7.33 -9.57
C GLN A 85 -3.68 5.94 -9.27
N ALA A 86 -3.08 5.27 -8.28
CA ALA A 86 -3.80 4.29 -7.48
C ALA A 86 -4.78 5.04 -6.56
N THR A 87 -6.03 4.62 -6.54
CA THR A 87 -7.16 5.39 -6.01
C THR A 87 -7.95 4.63 -4.96
N ALA A 88 -7.60 3.39 -4.66
CA ALA A 88 -8.12 2.69 -3.50
C ALA A 88 -7.17 1.54 -3.14
N THR A 89 -6.97 1.33 -1.84
CA THR A 89 -6.31 0.13 -1.32
C THR A 89 -7.36 -0.76 -0.68
N ALA A 90 -7.49 -1.99 -1.17
CA ALA A 90 -8.51 -2.93 -0.70
C ALA A 90 -7.90 -3.99 0.21
N PHE A 91 -8.47 -4.17 1.40
CA PHE A 91 -8.15 -5.26 2.34
C PHE A 91 -9.16 -6.40 2.22
N THR A 92 -8.69 -7.61 2.45
CA THR A 92 -9.56 -8.80 2.53
C THR A 92 -10.18 -8.88 3.91
N ILE A 93 -11.49 -9.12 3.97
CA ILE A 93 -12.22 -9.47 5.19
C ILE A 93 -13.01 -10.78 5.01
N PRO A 94 -13.26 -11.55 6.07
CA PRO A 94 -14.16 -12.69 6.01
C PRO A 94 -15.59 -12.29 5.65
N GLU A 95 -16.35 -13.15 4.96
CA GLU A 95 -17.73 -12.85 4.54
C GLU A 95 -18.64 -12.43 5.71
N GLY A 96 -18.50 -13.08 6.87
CA GLY A 96 -19.27 -12.75 8.07
C GLY A 96 -18.89 -11.46 8.79
N ALA A 97 -17.88 -10.73 8.30
CA ALA A 97 -17.36 -9.51 8.94
C ALA A 97 -17.98 -8.22 8.40
N VAL A 98 -18.81 -8.28 7.36
CA VAL A 98 -19.34 -7.07 6.69
C VAL A 98 -20.12 -6.18 7.67
N ASP A 99 -21.10 -6.73 8.39
CA ASP A 99 -21.93 -5.95 9.32
C ASP A 99 -21.09 -5.35 10.46
N TYR A 100 -20.13 -6.13 11.00
CA TYR A 100 -19.18 -5.64 12.00
C TYR A 100 -18.41 -4.40 11.52
N TRP A 101 -17.91 -4.44 10.28
CA TRP A 101 -17.14 -3.33 9.73
C TRP A 101 -18.00 -2.12 9.37
N VAL A 102 -19.22 -2.33 8.89
CA VAL A 102 -20.18 -1.24 8.65
C VAL A 102 -20.48 -0.51 9.97
N ASP A 103 -20.76 -1.24 11.04
CA ASP A 103 -21.02 -0.66 12.36
C ASP A 103 -19.77 0.05 12.91
N ARG A 104 -18.61 -0.63 12.91
CA ARG A 104 -17.36 -0.08 13.43
C ARG A 104 -16.90 1.18 12.69
N LEU A 105 -16.95 1.19 11.36
CA LEU A 105 -16.59 2.36 10.55
C LEU A 105 -17.64 3.47 10.65
N GLY A 106 -18.92 3.11 10.85
CA GLY A 106 -20.00 4.08 11.08
C GLY A 106 -19.91 4.79 12.42
N GLU A 107 -19.33 4.14 13.44
CA GLU A 107 -19.08 4.72 14.77
C GLU A 107 -17.76 5.50 14.86
N ALA A 108 -16.81 5.23 13.96
CA ALA A 108 -15.53 5.93 13.92
C ALA A 108 -15.73 7.37 13.43
N ALA A 109 -15.53 8.35 14.32
CA ALA A 109 -15.74 9.77 14.03
C ALA A 109 -14.90 10.28 12.84
N ASP A 110 -13.75 9.65 12.61
CA ASP A 110 -12.75 10.09 11.63
C ASP A 110 -12.76 9.25 10.35
N ALA A 111 -13.80 8.41 10.14
CA ALA A 111 -14.02 7.67 8.90
C ALA A 111 -15.21 8.24 8.11
N THR A 112 -15.10 8.25 6.78
CA THR A 112 -16.26 8.51 5.90
C THR A 112 -16.68 7.23 5.22
N LEU A 113 -17.81 6.66 5.63
CA LEU A 113 -18.37 5.43 5.08
C LEU A 113 -19.29 5.70 3.88
N TYR A 114 -19.17 4.87 2.85
CA TYR A 114 -20.04 4.88 1.67
C TYR A 114 -20.99 3.66 1.66
N PRO A 115 -22.06 3.69 0.84
CA PRO A 115 -22.94 2.54 0.70
C PRO A 115 -22.18 1.27 0.32
N VAL A 116 -22.59 0.14 0.91
CA VAL A 116 -22.07 -1.18 0.54
C VAL A 116 -22.42 -1.46 -0.93
N THR A 117 -21.43 -1.92 -1.69
CA THR A 117 -21.56 -2.25 -3.11
C THR A 117 -21.12 -3.68 -3.39
N GLU A 118 -21.19 -4.09 -4.65
CA GLU A 118 -20.67 -5.36 -5.13
C GLU A 118 -19.68 -5.09 -6.27
N ARG A 119 -18.58 -5.85 -6.30
CA ARG A 119 -17.59 -5.81 -7.38
C ARG A 119 -17.05 -7.21 -7.66
N PHE A 120 -17.23 -7.71 -8.87
CA PHE A 120 -16.88 -9.09 -9.28
C PHE A 120 -17.46 -10.15 -8.33
N GLY A 121 -18.76 -10.01 -8.03
CA GLY A 121 -19.51 -10.92 -7.16
C GLY A 121 -19.09 -10.92 -5.68
N ARG A 122 -18.33 -9.91 -5.23
CA ARG A 122 -17.89 -9.76 -3.83
C ARG A 122 -18.47 -8.51 -3.22
N THR A 123 -18.84 -8.57 -1.95
CA THR A 123 -19.29 -7.41 -1.19
C THR A 123 -18.11 -6.47 -0.91
N VAL A 124 -18.33 -5.17 -1.12
CA VAL A 124 -17.33 -4.12 -0.94
C VAL A 124 -17.87 -3.06 0.01
N VAL A 125 -17.15 -2.81 1.10
CA VAL A 125 -17.35 -1.69 2.02
C VAL A 125 -16.32 -0.61 1.69
N GLN A 126 -16.76 0.48 1.07
CA GLN A 126 -15.89 1.59 0.69
C GLN A 126 -15.89 2.66 1.79
N PHE A 127 -14.73 3.21 2.10
CA PHE A 127 -14.60 4.27 3.08
C PHE A 127 -13.36 5.14 2.82
N GLN A 128 -13.28 6.28 3.49
CA GLN A 128 -12.09 7.11 3.56
C GLN A 128 -11.64 7.25 5.00
N ASP A 129 -10.31 7.35 5.21
CA ASP A 129 -9.75 7.75 6.50
C ASP A 129 -9.90 9.27 6.75
N HIS A 130 -9.36 9.72 7.88
CA HIS A 130 -9.38 11.12 8.35
C HIS A 130 -8.74 12.11 7.36
N ASP A 131 -7.77 11.66 6.55
CA ASP A 131 -7.09 12.47 5.54
C ASP A 131 -7.80 12.42 4.17
N GLY A 132 -8.82 11.56 4.02
CA GLY A 132 -9.52 11.32 2.78
C GLY A 132 -8.89 10.21 1.92
N GLN A 133 -7.98 9.41 2.47
CA GLN A 133 -7.36 8.29 1.78
C GLN A 133 -8.43 7.22 1.48
N PRO A 134 -8.68 6.90 0.20
CA PRO A 134 -9.68 5.91 -0.18
C PRO A 134 -9.21 4.48 0.12
N LEU A 135 -10.05 3.76 0.85
CA LEU A 135 -9.83 2.39 1.32
C LEU A 135 -11.09 1.55 1.07
N GLU A 136 -10.89 0.24 0.94
CA GLU A 136 -11.98 -0.70 0.72
C GLU A 136 -11.78 -1.95 1.58
N LEU A 137 -12.86 -2.52 2.09
CA LEU A 137 -12.89 -3.88 2.63
C LEU A 137 -13.68 -4.76 1.67
N ILE A 138 -13.09 -5.87 1.25
CA ILE A 138 -13.68 -6.78 0.27
C ILE A 138 -13.76 -8.18 0.86
N THR A 139 -14.92 -8.80 0.72
CA THR A 139 -15.10 -10.19 1.15
C THR A 139 -14.26 -11.14 0.33
N GLY A 140 -13.49 -12.00 0.97
CA GLY A 140 -12.68 -13.00 0.28
C GLY A 140 -11.92 -13.92 1.22
N GLU A 141 -11.06 -14.75 0.62
CA GLU A 141 -10.14 -15.64 1.32
C GLU A 141 -8.71 -15.11 1.21
N SER A 142 -7.89 -15.42 2.21
CA SER A 142 -6.48 -15.05 2.29
C SER A 142 -5.79 -15.98 3.30
N ASP A 143 -4.53 -16.31 3.04
CA ASP A 143 -3.65 -17.10 3.90
C ASP A 143 -2.91 -16.24 4.96
N ILE A 144 -3.14 -14.92 4.97
CA ILE A 144 -2.57 -14.03 5.99
C ILE A 144 -3.37 -14.16 7.29
N GLU A 145 -2.67 -14.53 8.37
CA GLU A 145 -3.22 -14.45 9.72
C GLU A 145 -3.19 -13.00 10.23
N PRO A 146 -4.23 -12.55 10.95
CA PRO A 146 -4.36 -11.18 11.36
C PRO A 146 -3.58 -10.96 12.66
N TRP A 147 -3.39 -9.70 13.01
CA TRP A 147 -2.87 -9.35 14.32
C TRP A 147 -3.89 -9.67 15.43
N ALA A 148 -3.55 -10.65 16.29
CA ALA A 148 -4.47 -11.18 17.28
C ALA A 148 -4.64 -10.31 18.53
N ASP A 149 -3.60 -9.55 18.91
CA ASP A 149 -3.63 -8.67 20.09
C ASP A 149 -4.13 -7.25 19.76
N GLY A 150 -4.71 -7.06 18.56
CA GLY A 150 -5.30 -5.79 18.13
C GLY A 150 -6.69 -5.53 18.72
N PRO A 151 -7.23 -4.32 18.53
CA PRO A 151 -8.57 -3.93 19.02
C PRO A 151 -9.73 -4.52 18.21
N VAL A 152 -9.45 -5.28 17.14
CA VAL A 152 -10.44 -5.94 16.29
C VAL A 152 -10.42 -7.45 16.57
N PRO A 153 -11.56 -8.08 16.90
CA PRO A 153 -11.61 -9.53 17.09
C PRO A 153 -11.09 -10.28 15.86
N THR A 154 -10.30 -11.33 16.09
CA THR A 154 -9.61 -12.12 15.05
C THR A 154 -10.53 -12.66 13.95
N GLU A 155 -11.80 -12.95 14.28
CA GLU A 155 -12.81 -13.43 13.33
C GLU A 155 -13.29 -12.36 12.33
N TYR A 156 -13.05 -11.08 12.61
CA TYR A 156 -13.40 -9.94 11.75
C TYR A 156 -12.18 -9.19 11.21
N ALA A 157 -10.98 -9.46 11.74
CA ALA A 157 -9.76 -8.72 11.43
C ALA A 157 -9.33 -8.84 9.95
N LEU A 158 -8.62 -7.80 9.49
CA LEU A 158 -8.12 -7.70 8.13
C LEU A 158 -7.12 -8.82 7.82
N ARG A 159 -7.22 -9.40 6.61
CA ARG A 159 -6.40 -10.54 6.15
C ARG A 159 -5.45 -10.13 5.02
N GLY A 160 -4.74 -9.02 5.23
CA GLY A 160 -3.89 -8.39 4.20
C GLY A 160 -4.68 -7.80 3.04
N PHE A 161 -3.98 -7.46 1.95
CA PHE A 161 -4.59 -6.85 0.78
C PHE A 161 -5.40 -7.86 -0.02
N HIS A 162 -6.58 -7.43 -0.45
CA HIS A 162 -7.26 -8.02 -1.59
C HIS A 162 -6.60 -7.55 -2.89
N GLY A 163 -6.39 -6.24 -3.03
CA GLY A 163 -5.82 -5.64 -4.24
C GLY A 163 -5.77 -4.11 -4.20
N VAL A 164 -5.44 -3.51 -5.35
CA VAL A 164 -5.43 -2.05 -5.54
C VAL A 164 -6.26 -1.67 -6.76
N THR A 165 -7.01 -0.58 -6.65
CA THR A 165 -7.71 0.05 -7.77
C THR A 165 -6.87 1.18 -8.37
N ILE A 166 -6.77 1.21 -9.70
CA ILE A 166 -6.10 2.25 -10.47
C ILE A 166 -7.12 2.93 -11.39
N HIS A 167 -7.08 4.25 -11.46
CA HIS A 167 -7.79 5.04 -12.49
C HIS A 167 -6.81 5.50 -13.56
N PRO A 168 -6.66 4.77 -14.68
CA PRO A 168 -5.73 5.16 -15.74
C PRO A 168 -6.35 6.21 -16.66
N HIS A 169 -5.52 6.94 -17.41
CA HIS A 169 -6.00 7.72 -18.57
C HIS A 169 -6.31 6.80 -19.76
N ASN A 170 -5.57 5.71 -19.88
CA ASN A 170 -5.71 4.67 -20.88
C ASN A 170 -5.41 3.30 -20.24
N GLY A 171 -6.47 2.53 -19.98
CA GLY A 171 -6.36 1.22 -19.34
C GLY A 171 -5.49 0.22 -20.09
N GLN A 172 -5.38 0.30 -21.42
CA GLN A 172 -4.55 -0.63 -22.19
C GLN A 172 -3.06 -0.47 -21.86
N LEU A 173 -2.58 0.77 -21.69
CA LEU A 173 -1.17 1.02 -21.40
C LEU A 173 -0.77 0.47 -20.02
N THR A 174 -1.65 0.59 -19.02
CA THR A 174 -1.41 -0.02 -17.71
C THR A 174 -1.53 -1.54 -17.80
N ALA A 175 -2.49 -2.07 -18.57
CA ALA A 175 -2.63 -3.52 -18.81
C ALA A 175 -1.37 -4.14 -19.44
N ASP A 176 -0.73 -3.45 -20.39
CA ASP A 176 0.51 -3.92 -21.03
C ASP A 176 1.65 -4.02 -19.99
N VAL A 177 1.78 -3.03 -19.10
CA VAL A 177 2.76 -3.06 -18.00
C VAL A 177 2.47 -4.18 -17.00
N LEU A 178 1.22 -4.36 -16.62
CA LEU A 178 0.78 -5.46 -15.75
C LEU A 178 1.13 -6.82 -16.39
N GLY A 179 0.91 -6.97 -17.71
CA GLY A 179 1.29 -8.17 -18.46
C GLY A 179 2.80 -8.45 -18.44
N LEU A 180 3.65 -7.42 -18.53
CA LEU A 180 5.11 -7.58 -18.36
C LEU A 180 5.47 -8.12 -16.97
N MET A 181 4.70 -7.76 -15.94
CA MET A 181 4.90 -8.26 -14.57
C MET A 181 4.26 -9.64 -14.33
N GLY A 182 3.49 -10.17 -15.30
CA GLY A 182 2.85 -11.49 -15.22
C GLY A 182 1.42 -11.48 -14.71
N TYR A 183 0.79 -10.31 -14.63
CA TYR A 183 -0.65 -10.22 -14.37
C TYR A 183 -1.45 -10.55 -15.63
N GLU A 184 -2.55 -11.27 -15.45
CA GLU A 184 -3.47 -11.67 -16.50
C GLU A 184 -4.84 -11.03 -16.25
N GLN A 185 -5.50 -10.58 -17.32
CA GLN A 185 -6.89 -10.14 -17.20
C GLN A 185 -7.78 -11.36 -16.94
N VAL A 186 -8.53 -11.35 -15.83
CA VAL A 186 -9.38 -12.47 -15.42
C VAL A 186 -10.87 -12.14 -15.40
N ASP A 187 -11.24 -10.86 -15.34
CA ASP A 187 -12.64 -10.45 -15.29
C ASP A 187 -12.88 -9.04 -15.85
N ARG A 188 -14.14 -8.75 -16.20
CA ARG A 188 -14.60 -7.44 -16.66
C ARG A 188 -16.07 -7.21 -16.33
N GLU A 189 -16.36 -6.10 -15.66
CA GLU A 189 -17.72 -5.64 -15.40
C GLU A 189 -17.93 -4.28 -16.10
N PRO A 190 -18.67 -4.25 -17.23
CA PRO A 190 -19.07 -3.00 -17.83
C PRO A 190 -20.17 -2.36 -16.98
N THR A 191 -20.00 -1.11 -16.58
CA THR A 191 -21.06 -0.34 -15.92
C THR A 191 -21.49 0.80 -16.85
N PRO A 192 -22.55 0.59 -17.66
CA PRO A 192 -23.01 1.61 -18.59
C PRO A 192 -23.25 2.92 -17.83
N GLN A 193 -22.59 4.00 -18.26
CA GLN A 193 -22.61 5.36 -17.68
C GLN A 193 -21.62 5.65 -16.54
N ASN A 194 -21.17 4.66 -15.77
CA ASN A 194 -20.27 4.88 -14.62
C ASN A 194 -18.82 4.50 -14.90
N GLY A 195 -18.57 3.59 -15.85
CA GLY A 195 -17.22 3.19 -16.26
C GLY A 195 -17.06 1.69 -16.42
N ASP A 196 -15.89 1.25 -16.86
CA ASP A 196 -15.61 -0.17 -17.04
C ASP A 196 -14.58 -0.64 -16.02
N TRP A 197 -14.95 -1.65 -15.23
CA TRP A 197 -14.03 -2.37 -14.36
C TRP A 197 -13.35 -3.49 -15.15
N THR A 198 -12.03 -3.62 -15.00
CA THR A 198 -11.26 -4.74 -15.53
C THR A 198 -10.34 -5.26 -14.43
N ARG A 199 -10.43 -6.55 -14.10
CA ARG A 199 -9.63 -7.16 -13.05
C ARG A 199 -8.46 -7.93 -13.64
N PHE A 200 -7.28 -7.64 -13.11
CA PHE A 200 -6.06 -8.38 -13.36
C PHE A 200 -5.69 -9.20 -12.14
N ARG A 201 -5.19 -10.42 -12.36
CA ARG A 201 -4.71 -11.32 -11.33
C ARG A 201 -3.33 -11.83 -11.69
N VAL A 202 -2.42 -11.89 -10.72
CA VAL A 202 -1.17 -12.65 -10.88
C VAL A 202 -1.36 -14.07 -10.35
N PRO A 203 -1.00 -15.13 -11.10
CA PRO A 203 -1.17 -16.51 -10.67
C PRO A 203 -0.14 -16.89 -9.59
N GLY A 204 -0.52 -17.76 -8.65
CA GLY A 204 0.38 -18.28 -7.63
C GLY A 204 0.01 -17.91 -6.19
N PRO A 205 -0.05 -16.62 -5.82
CA PRO A 205 -0.32 -16.20 -4.43
C PRO A 205 -1.81 -16.33 -4.07
N ASP A 206 -2.08 -16.54 -2.77
CA ASP A 206 -3.44 -16.63 -2.22
C ASP A 206 -3.97 -15.29 -1.69
N HIS A 207 -3.11 -14.26 -1.57
CA HIS A 207 -3.45 -12.90 -1.15
C HIS A 207 -2.83 -11.85 -2.08
N ALA A 208 -3.26 -10.58 -1.94
CA ALA A 208 -2.67 -9.40 -2.58
C ALA A 208 -2.46 -9.52 -4.12
N GLN A 209 -3.34 -10.29 -4.77
CA GLN A 209 -3.12 -10.79 -6.12
C GLN A 209 -3.85 -9.99 -7.19
N PHE A 210 -4.67 -9.00 -6.81
CA PHE A 210 -5.53 -8.27 -7.75
C PHE A 210 -5.10 -6.83 -8.00
N ILE A 211 -5.15 -6.43 -9.26
CA ILE A 211 -5.15 -5.02 -9.67
C ILE A 211 -6.44 -4.77 -10.47
N ASP A 212 -7.26 -3.86 -9.99
CA ASP A 212 -8.48 -3.44 -10.67
C ASP A 212 -8.20 -2.14 -11.44
N LEU A 213 -8.48 -2.12 -12.74
CA LEU A 213 -8.52 -0.89 -13.53
C LEU A 213 -9.96 -0.40 -13.60
N TYR A 214 -10.21 0.83 -13.16
CA TYR A 214 -11.51 1.46 -13.29
C TYR A 214 -11.45 2.62 -14.28
N ASN A 215 -11.99 2.39 -15.48
CA ASN A 215 -12.07 3.40 -16.53
C ASN A 215 -13.33 4.26 -16.35
N GLU A 216 -13.32 5.13 -15.34
CA GLU A 216 -14.42 6.06 -15.07
C GLU A 216 -14.43 7.22 -16.07
N PRO A 217 -15.53 7.47 -16.81
CA PRO A 217 -15.64 8.61 -17.72
C PRO A 217 -15.63 9.96 -16.96
N ASN A 218 -14.92 10.95 -17.50
CA ASN A 218 -14.85 12.32 -16.97
C ASN A 218 -14.29 12.47 -15.53
N MET A 219 -13.68 11.44 -14.96
CA MET A 219 -12.93 11.59 -13.71
C MET A 219 -11.83 12.65 -13.87
N HIS A 220 -11.68 13.51 -12.88
CA HIS A 220 -10.71 14.59 -12.91
C HIS A 220 -9.28 14.07 -12.73
N GLU A 221 -8.30 14.92 -13.03
CA GLU A 221 -6.89 14.62 -12.81
C GLU A 221 -6.57 14.48 -11.32
N GLY A 222 -5.71 13.51 -11.01
CA GLY A 222 -5.17 13.35 -9.67
C GLY A 222 -4.09 14.38 -9.37
N SER A 223 -3.94 14.75 -8.09
CA SER A 223 -2.80 15.52 -7.62
C SER A 223 -2.23 14.90 -6.34
N TRP A 224 -0.90 14.94 -6.22
CA TRP A 224 -0.20 14.29 -5.12
C TRP A 224 -0.25 15.15 -3.85
N GLY A 225 -0.43 14.49 -2.71
CA GLY A 225 -0.51 15.11 -1.39
C GLY A 225 -1.13 14.13 -0.38
N TYR A 226 -1.35 14.56 0.87
CA TYR A 226 -2.00 13.69 1.85
C TYR A 226 -3.40 13.28 1.38
N GLY A 227 -3.82 12.07 1.76
CA GLY A 227 -5.05 11.43 1.27
C GLY A 227 -4.92 10.80 -0.13
N THR A 228 -3.69 10.62 -0.64
CA THR A 228 -3.44 9.95 -1.92
C THR A 228 -2.32 8.90 -1.84
N VAL A 229 -2.44 7.86 -2.66
CA VAL A 229 -1.41 6.82 -2.81
C VAL A 229 -0.21 7.38 -3.56
N HIS A 230 0.98 7.21 -3.00
CA HIS A 230 2.25 7.58 -3.64
C HIS A 230 2.72 6.51 -4.63
N HIS A 231 2.68 5.24 -4.24
CA HIS A 231 3.08 4.12 -5.10
C HIS A 231 2.51 2.78 -4.63
N VAL A 232 2.53 1.82 -5.55
CA VAL A 232 2.19 0.41 -5.33
C VAL A 232 3.45 -0.42 -5.60
N ALA A 233 3.86 -1.24 -4.65
CA ALA A 233 5.01 -2.12 -4.78
C ALA A 233 4.58 -3.55 -5.09
N PHE A 234 5.34 -4.26 -5.92
CA PHE A 234 5.11 -5.64 -6.33
C PHE A 234 6.21 -6.56 -5.84
N ARG A 235 5.84 -7.77 -5.42
CA ARG A 235 6.71 -8.74 -4.74
C ARG A 235 7.61 -9.49 -5.69
N VAL A 236 8.85 -9.68 -5.28
CA VAL A 236 9.80 -10.63 -5.87
C VAL A 236 10.55 -11.33 -4.74
N SER A 237 10.96 -12.58 -4.99
CA SER A 237 11.54 -13.45 -3.95
C SER A 237 12.90 -12.97 -3.43
N ASP A 238 13.68 -12.30 -4.29
CA ASP A 238 15.07 -11.95 -4.04
C ASP A 238 15.59 -10.94 -5.08
N ASP A 239 16.85 -10.53 -4.93
CA ASP A 239 17.54 -9.59 -5.80
C ASP A 239 17.67 -10.08 -7.25
N GLU A 240 17.89 -11.39 -7.46
CA GLU A 240 18.03 -11.95 -8.81
C GLU A 240 16.71 -11.83 -9.57
N HIS A 241 15.61 -12.20 -8.91
CA HIS A 241 14.26 -12.03 -9.43
C HIS A 241 13.93 -10.54 -9.67
N GLN A 242 14.25 -9.64 -8.74
CA GLN A 242 14.07 -8.20 -8.93
C GLN A 242 14.80 -7.69 -10.19
N MET A 243 16.06 -8.10 -10.37
CA MET A 243 16.84 -7.68 -11.54
C MET A 243 16.30 -8.27 -12.84
N ALA A 244 15.72 -9.48 -12.81
CA ALA A 244 15.08 -10.08 -13.97
C ALA A 244 13.81 -9.31 -14.40
N ILE A 245 12.96 -8.90 -13.45
CA ILE A 245 11.78 -8.05 -13.72
C ILE A 245 12.22 -6.67 -14.21
N ARG A 246 13.22 -6.07 -13.55
CA ARG A 246 13.80 -4.78 -13.96
C ARG A 246 14.29 -4.83 -15.42
N GLN A 247 15.03 -5.86 -15.81
CA GLN A 247 15.54 -5.98 -17.17
C GLN A 247 14.40 -6.11 -18.18
N ARG A 248 13.37 -6.92 -17.87
CA ARG A 248 12.18 -7.06 -18.72
C ARG A 248 11.46 -5.73 -18.95
N LEU A 249 11.26 -4.95 -17.90
CA LEU A 249 10.64 -3.61 -17.98
C LEU A 249 11.49 -2.65 -18.83
N ARG A 250 12.83 -2.69 -18.69
CA ARG A 250 13.74 -1.87 -19.50
C ARG A 250 13.75 -2.28 -20.98
N ASP A 251 13.69 -3.57 -21.27
CA ASP A 251 13.59 -4.08 -22.65
C ASP A 251 12.30 -3.63 -23.34
N ALA A 252 11.22 -3.42 -22.56
CA ALA A 252 9.97 -2.84 -23.01
C ALA A 252 9.98 -1.29 -23.09
N GLY A 253 11.11 -0.64 -22.76
CA GLY A 253 11.29 0.81 -22.89
C GLY A 253 10.93 1.65 -21.66
N HIS A 254 10.67 1.02 -20.50
CA HIS A 254 10.45 1.76 -19.25
C HIS A 254 11.77 2.23 -18.63
N ASP A 255 11.76 3.44 -18.07
CA ASP A 255 12.88 3.96 -17.28
C ASP A 255 12.76 3.49 -15.83
N VAL A 256 13.54 2.45 -15.50
CA VAL A 256 13.55 1.81 -14.18
C VAL A 256 14.82 2.19 -13.42
N THR A 257 14.67 2.70 -12.20
CA THR A 257 15.78 3.14 -11.36
C THR A 257 16.79 2.02 -11.11
N THR A 258 17.99 2.38 -10.65
CA THR A 258 18.86 1.39 -10.00
C THR A 258 18.21 0.87 -8.70
N MET A 259 18.68 -0.28 -8.24
CA MET A 259 18.31 -0.84 -6.94
C MET A 259 18.63 0.16 -5.82
N LYS A 260 17.74 0.26 -4.85
CA LYS A 260 17.88 1.05 -3.63
C LYS A 260 17.70 0.13 -2.43
N ASP A 261 18.58 0.26 -1.45
CA ASP A 261 18.46 -0.42 -0.17
C ASP A 261 17.53 0.37 0.77
N ARG A 262 16.45 -0.27 1.23
CA ARG A 262 15.45 0.29 2.15
C ARG A 262 15.52 -0.33 3.54
N ASN A 263 16.63 -1.00 3.89
CA ASN A 263 16.88 -1.74 5.12
C ASN A 263 16.05 -3.03 5.25
N TYR A 264 14.73 -2.94 5.06
CA TYR A 264 13.80 -4.08 5.21
C TYR A 264 13.54 -4.84 3.91
N PHE A 265 13.89 -4.23 2.78
CA PHE A 265 13.78 -4.77 1.43
C PHE A 265 14.65 -3.96 0.47
N HIS A 266 14.91 -4.51 -0.72
CA HIS A 266 15.50 -3.77 -1.83
C HIS A 266 14.40 -3.37 -2.81
N SER A 267 14.58 -2.23 -3.47
CA SER A 267 13.54 -1.63 -4.32
C SER A 267 14.08 -1.10 -5.64
N VAL A 268 13.30 -1.26 -6.71
CA VAL A 268 13.44 -0.52 -7.97
C VAL A 268 12.13 0.16 -8.32
N TYR A 269 12.19 1.38 -8.86
CA TYR A 269 11.01 2.21 -9.14
C TYR A 269 10.89 2.52 -10.62
N PHE A 270 9.67 2.68 -11.10
CA PHE A 270 9.39 3.24 -12.41
C PHE A 270 7.99 3.85 -12.44
N ARG A 271 7.79 4.84 -13.32
CA ARG A 271 6.47 5.41 -13.56
C ARG A 271 5.86 4.74 -14.78
N GLU A 272 4.69 4.14 -14.62
CA GLU A 272 3.97 3.53 -15.75
C GLU A 272 3.37 4.62 -16.66
N PRO A 273 2.97 4.30 -17.91
CA PRO A 273 2.60 5.30 -18.91
C PRO A 273 1.46 6.26 -18.52
N ASN A 274 0.56 5.86 -17.62
CA ASN A 274 -0.50 6.72 -17.09
C ASN A 274 -0.08 7.56 -15.87
N GLY A 275 1.15 7.45 -15.40
CA GLY A 275 1.68 8.23 -14.30
C GLY A 275 1.61 7.58 -12.92
N VAL A 276 1.08 6.37 -12.79
CA VAL A 276 1.13 5.65 -11.51
C VAL A 276 2.58 5.26 -11.22
N ASN A 277 3.01 5.47 -9.98
CA ASN A 277 4.35 5.12 -9.56
C ASN A 277 4.34 3.66 -9.07
N PHE A 278 5.10 2.80 -9.76
CA PHE A 278 5.24 1.40 -9.41
C PHE A 278 6.62 1.12 -8.82
N GLU A 279 6.66 0.16 -7.92
CA GLU A 279 7.87 -0.36 -7.30
C GLU A 279 7.91 -1.88 -7.46
N VAL A 280 9.11 -2.45 -7.60
CA VAL A 280 9.33 -3.89 -7.44
C VAL A 280 10.23 -4.07 -6.22
N ALA A 281 9.75 -4.78 -5.21
CA ALA A 281 10.36 -4.90 -3.89
C ALA A 281 10.61 -6.37 -3.52
N THR A 282 11.77 -6.65 -2.93
CA THR A 282 12.12 -8.00 -2.45
C THR A 282 11.40 -8.33 -1.16
N ASP A 283 10.89 -9.56 -1.03
CA ASP A 283 10.30 -10.06 0.21
C ASP A 283 11.31 -10.04 1.40
N PRO A 284 12.58 -10.50 1.27
CA PRO A 284 13.58 -10.39 2.33
C PRO A 284 14.25 -9.00 2.40
N PRO A 285 14.86 -8.65 3.56
CA PRO A 285 14.91 -9.42 4.81
C PRO A 285 13.66 -9.33 5.71
N GLY A 286 12.75 -8.37 5.47
CA GLY A 286 11.56 -8.14 6.28
C GLY A 286 11.82 -7.32 7.56
N PHE A 287 10.77 -7.08 8.35
CA PHE A 287 10.83 -6.18 9.51
C PHE A 287 11.47 -6.77 10.76
N LEU A 288 11.62 -8.11 10.80
CA LEU A 288 12.35 -8.83 11.86
C LEU A 288 13.88 -8.70 11.73
N HIS A 289 14.36 -7.95 10.74
CA HIS A 289 15.78 -7.71 10.51
C HIS A 289 16.48 -7.04 11.71
N ASP A 290 15.80 -6.08 12.36
CA ASP A 290 16.36 -5.25 13.42
C ASP A 290 15.47 -5.10 14.67
N GLU A 291 14.35 -5.83 14.73
CA GLU A 291 13.46 -5.92 15.89
C GLU A 291 12.92 -7.36 16.05
N PRO A 292 12.84 -7.91 17.27
CA PRO A 292 12.10 -9.15 17.51
C PRO A 292 10.59 -8.92 17.41
N THR A 293 9.83 -10.01 17.19
CA THR A 293 8.37 -9.94 16.94
C THR A 293 7.61 -9.23 18.05
N ASP A 294 8.00 -9.34 19.31
CA ASP A 294 7.32 -8.70 20.46
C ASP A 294 7.62 -7.20 20.63
N GLU A 295 8.67 -6.70 19.97
CA GLU A 295 9.10 -5.29 20.05
C GLU A 295 8.84 -4.50 18.77
N LEU A 296 8.36 -5.13 17.69
CA LEU A 296 8.08 -4.48 16.40
C LEU A 296 7.26 -3.19 16.57
N GLY A 297 7.78 -2.10 16.02
CA GLY A 297 7.11 -0.80 15.96
C GLY A 297 7.06 -0.03 17.28
N THR A 298 7.69 -0.54 18.35
CA THR A 298 7.69 0.13 19.67
C THR A 298 8.75 1.22 19.80
N GLU A 299 9.82 1.15 19.00
CA GLU A 299 10.92 2.10 19.01
C GLU A 299 11.15 2.76 17.64
N LEU A 300 11.65 4.01 17.66
CA LEU A 300 12.14 4.65 16.44
C LEU A 300 13.43 3.99 15.96
N LYS A 301 13.34 3.25 14.85
CA LYS A 301 14.50 2.72 14.15
C LYS A 301 15.06 3.72 13.15
N LEU A 302 16.38 3.78 13.07
CA LEU A 302 17.12 4.63 12.14
C LEU A 302 18.08 3.74 11.34
N PRO A 303 18.26 3.99 10.04
CA PRO A 303 19.29 3.28 9.28
C PRO A 303 20.68 3.57 9.86
N PRO A 304 21.67 2.67 9.68
CA PRO A 304 22.99 2.79 10.33
C PRO A 304 23.66 4.17 10.15
N PHE A 305 23.50 4.80 8.99
CA PHE A 305 24.10 6.10 8.68
C PHE A 305 23.42 7.31 9.38
N LEU A 306 22.27 7.14 10.02
CA LEU A 306 21.59 8.17 10.81
C LEU A 306 21.71 7.97 12.32
N GLN A 307 22.25 6.83 12.79
CA GLN A 307 22.33 6.52 14.22
C GLN A 307 23.14 7.56 15.01
N ASP A 308 24.26 8.05 14.45
CA ASP A 308 25.09 9.08 15.07
C ASP A 308 24.38 10.45 15.20
N ARG A 309 23.24 10.63 14.52
CA ARG A 309 22.42 11.85 14.50
C ARG A 309 21.05 11.65 15.13
N ARG A 310 20.85 10.59 15.94
CA ARG A 310 19.56 10.26 16.57
C ARG A 310 18.90 11.45 17.25
N ASP A 311 19.60 12.11 18.17
CA ASP A 311 19.05 13.24 18.94
C ASP A 311 18.58 14.39 18.02
N GLU A 312 19.29 14.63 16.91
CA GLU A 312 18.94 15.65 15.93
C GLU A 312 17.70 15.27 15.13
N VAL A 313 17.56 13.99 14.78
CA VAL A 313 16.43 13.43 14.04
C VAL A 313 15.18 13.43 14.92
N GLU A 314 15.28 12.91 16.15
CA GLU A 314 14.17 12.85 17.10
C GLU A 314 13.63 14.25 17.43
N ALA A 315 14.51 15.23 17.61
CA ALA A 315 14.11 16.62 17.88
C ALA A 315 13.33 17.30 16.73
N GLN A 316 13.34 16.74 15.53
CA GLN A 316 12.60 17.25 14.37
C GLN A 316 11.28 16.53 14.11
N LEU A 317 11.08 15.38 14.73
CA LEU A 317 9.87 14.58 14.57
C LEU A 317 8.78 15.12 15.49
N ALA A 318 7.53 14.92 15.08
CA ALA A 318 6.40 15.20 15.96
C ALA A 318 6.37 14.16 17.10
N ASP A 319 5.95 14.59 18.29
CA ASP A 319 5.66 13.68 19.39
C ASP A 319 4.45 12.80 19.04
N ILE A 320 4.56 11.50 19.32
CA ILE A 320 3.48 10.53 19.16
C ILE A 320 3.41 9.60 20.38
N SER A 321 2.26 8.95 20.55
CA SER A 321 2.01 7.90 21.54
C SER A 321 1.51 6.65 20.82
N VAL A 322 2.27 5.57 20.93
CA VAL A 322 1.94 4.22 20.43
C VAL A 322 1.10 3.46 21.46
#